data_AF-A0AA37H7H5-F1
#
_entry.id   AF-A0AA37H7H5-F1
#
_cell.length_a   1.000
_cell.length_b   1.000
_cell.length_c   1.000
_cell.angle_alpha   90.00
_cell.angle_beta   90.00
_cell.angle_gamma   90.00
#
_symmetry.space_group_name_H-M   'P 1'
#
loop_
_entity.id
_entity.type
_entity.pdbx_description
1 polymer ?
#
loop_
_entity_poly.entity_id
_entity_poly.type
_entity_poly.pdbx_seq_one_letter_code
_entity_poly.pdbx_strand_id
1 'polypeptide(L)'
;MRANTVHKRAYNQCLSSLATRQLGPWCASEADLSEALEVSRTTVRGVLAGLAAAGIVGTDGARRRLIRHPVPEDYFPGLETETVAEAVERKFMQWVLQGDCRPGQVVNTAELARLFGVSTTAVREYLTRFSQFGLLKRRENSGWIFAGVTPDFAAEIYEIREMFELRSARRFVELAPDSPAWAELAAIEREHHVLLAEIDARYRDFSRLDERLHRLIHDASCNRFIRDFYDVISIIFHYHYQWDKSDEKERNRVALREHLDYIAALRSRDLRQIDQTCRAHLRTARATLLRSIAVGPLGGAPAWPRGSDAEAGEVRPPAG
;
A
#
# COMPACT_ATOMS: atom_id res chain seq x y z
N MET A 1 -13.95 -15.98 12.22
CA MET A 1 -12.62 -15.53 11.73
C MET A 1 -12.17 -14.17 12.29
N ARG A 2 -13.00 -13.10 12.28
CA ARG A 2 -12.62 -11.73 12.72
C ARG A 2 -12.07 -11.59 14.16
N ALA A 3 -12.56 -12.37 15.12
CA ALA A 3 -12.16 -12.24 16.53
C ALA A 3 -10.69 -12.65 16.79
N ASN A 4 -10.11 -13.50 15.94
CA ASN A 4 -8.73 -13.96 16.10
C ASN A 4 -7.73 -12.91 15.58
N THR A 5 -8.03 -12.27 14.44
CA THR A 5 -7.19 -11.25 13.82
C THR A 5 -7.03 -9.99 14.69
N VAL A 6 -8.11 -9.48 15.29
CA VAL A 6 -8.05 -8.28 16.16
C VAL A 6 -7.14 -8.53 17.36
N HIS A 7 -7.26 -9.71 17.97
CA HIS A 7 -6.40 -10.11 19.07
C HIS A 7 -4.93 -10.23 18.64
N LYS A 8 -4.63 -10.94 17.55
CA LYS A 8 -3.25 -11.12 17.05
C LYS A 8 -2.60 -9.79 16.67
N ARG A 9 -3.36 -8.87 16.09
CA ARG A 9 -2.88 -7.52 15.78
C ARG A 9 -2.56 -6.73 17.04
N ALA A 10 -3.48 -6.68 17.98
CA ALA A 10 -3.27 -6.00 19.26
C ALA A 10 -2.08 -6.60 20.02
N TYR A 11 -1.87 -7.91 19.89
CA TYR A 11 -0.69 -8.60 20.41
C TYR A 11 0.60 -8.07 19.79
N ASN A 12 0.71 -8.08 18.45
CA ASN A 12 1.89 -7.59 17.74
C ASN A 12 2.16 -6.09 18.01
N GLN A 13 1.12 -5.25 18.05
CA GLN A 13 1.25 -3.84 18.42
C GLN A 13 1.79 -3.68 19.84
N CYS A 14 1.31 -4.50 20.78
CA CYS A 14 1.82 -4.50 22.14
C CYS A 14 3.30 -4.93 22.18
N LEU A 15 3.69 -6.00 21.48
CA LEU A 15 5.10 -6.41 21.36
C LEU A 15 5.98 -5.27 20.84
N SER A 16 5.59 -4.61 19.75
CA SER A 16 6.35 -3.47 19.20
C SER A 16 6.52 -2.34 20.21
N SER A 17 5.51 -2.07 21.04
CA SER A 17 5.61 -1.08 22.12
C SER A 17 6.55 -1.50 23.27
N LEU A 18 6.74 -2.80 23.47
CA LEU A 18 7.61 -3.37 24.50
C LEU A 18 9.05 -3.54 24.01
N ALA A 19 9.27 -3.63 22.69
CA ALA A 19 10.59 -3.84 22.10
C ALA A 19 11.60 -2.75 22.50
N THR A 20 11.15 -1.52 22.66
CA THR A 20 11.98 -0.35 23.00
C THR A 20 11.89 0.06 24.47
N ARG A 21 11.11 -0.66 25.29
CA ARG A 21 10.93 -0.34 26.71
C ARG A 21 11.98 -0.99 27.59
N GLN A 22 12.43 -0.28 28.62
CA GLN A 22 13.31 -0.85 29.64
C GLN A 22 12.65 -2.04 30.36
N LEU A 23 13.44 -3.11 30.57
CA LEU A 23 13.01 -4.26 31.36
C LEU A 23 12.71 -3.83 32.79
N GLY A 24 11.70 -4.46 33.40
CA GLY A 24 11.28 -4.13 34.76
C GLY A 24 9.82 -3.70 34.87
N PRO A 25 9.47 -2.88 35.89
CA PRO A 25 8.07 -2.57 36.20
C PRO A 25 7.32 -1.98 35.01
N TRP A 26 6.17 -2.56 34.70
CA TRP A 26 5.29 -2.12 33.63
C TRP A 26 3.91 -1.78 34.20
N CYS A 27 3.65 -0.49 34.42
CA CYS A 27 2.47 -0.01 35.13
C CYS A 27 1.25 0.27 34.23
N ALA A 28 1.22 -0.24 32.99
CA ALA A 28 0.09 0.02 32.10
C ALA A 28 -1.16 -0.73 32.59
N SER A 29 -2.25 0.01 32.85
CA SER A 29 -3.54 -0.60 33.23
C SER A 29 -4.23 -1.25 32.03
N GLU A 30 -5.24 -2.09 32.27
CA GLU A 30 -6.05 -2.62 31.17
C GLU A 30 -6.79 -1.51 30.41
N ALA A 31 -7.13 -0.41 31.08
CA ALA A 31 -7.79 0.74 30.47
C ALA A 31 -6.84 1.48 29.53
N ASP A 32 -5.62 1.77 29.99
CA ASP A 32 -4.61 2.47 29.19
C ASP A 32 -4.24 1.66 27.94
N LEU A 33 -4.11 0.34 28.08
CA LEU A 33 -3.84 -0.55 26.95
C LEU A 33 -5.03 -0.67 25.99
N SER A 34 -6.26 -0.62 26.51
CA SER A 34 -7.48 -0.65 25.70
C SER A 34 -7.58 0.59 24.82
N GLU A 35 -7.24 1.76 25.38
CA GLU A 35 -7.18 3.03 24.65
C GLU A 35 -6.02 3.05 23.65
N ALA A 36 -4.80 2.72 24.10
CA ALA A 36 -3.60 2.77 23.25
C ALA A 36 -3.63 1.79 22.07
N LEU A 37 -4.28 0.63 22.23
CA LEU A 37 -4.42 -0.39 21.20
C LEU A 37 -5.76 -0.29 20.44
N GLU A 38 -6.64 0.63 20.83
CA GLU A 38 -8.00 0.80 20.27
C GLU A 38 -8.82 -0.51 20.23
N VAL A 39 -8.68 -1.36 21.25
CA VAL A 39 -9.42 -2.64 21.37
C VAL A 39 -10.14 -2.75 22.70
N SER A 40 -11.11 -3.67 22.78
CA SER A 40 -11.84 -3.92 24.03
C SER A 40 -10.93 -4.45 25.15
N ARG A 41 -11.29 -4.15 26.41
CA ARG A 41 -10.61 -4.70 27.59
C ARG A 41 -10.52 -6.23 27.59
N THR A 42 -11.52 -6.92 27.04
CA THR A 42 -11.48 -8.39 26.87
C THR A 42 -10.35 -8.82 25.94
N THR A 43 -10.13 -8.09 24.85
CA THR A 43 -9.01 -8.34 23.93
C THR A 43 -7.68 -8.07 24.62
N VAL A 44 -7.57 -6.97 25.36
CA VAL A 44 -6.38 -6.62 26.16
C VAL A 44 -6.04 -7.73 27.15
N ARG A 45 -7.03 -8.28 27.87
CA ARG A 45 -6.82 -9.41 28.80
C ARG A 45 -6.26 -10.63 28.08
N GLY A 46 -6.81 -10.95 26.91
CA GLY A 46 -6.27 -12.00 26.07
C GLY A 46 -4.82 -11.73 25.69
N VAL A 47 -4.49 -10.52 25.23
CA VAL A 47 -3.13 -10.14 24.84
C VAL A 47 -2.17 -10.31 26.02
N LEU A 48 -2.52 -9.79 27.18
CA LEU A 48 -1.74 -9.91 28.41
C LEU A 48 -1.53 -11.37 28.83
N ALA A 49 -2.57 -12.21 28.73
CA ALA A 49 -2.45 -13.64 29.01
C ALA A 49 -1.49 -14.33 28.03
N GLY A 50 -1.53 -13.98 26.74
CA GLY A 50 -0.59 -14.48 25.74
C GLY A 50 0.85 -14.02 25.98
N LEU A 51 1.06 -12.76 26.40
CA LEU A 51 2.39 -12.22 26.70
C LEU A 51 2.99 -12.90 27.94
N ALA A 52 2.14 -13.23 28.92
CA ALA A 52 2.54 -13.99 30.09
C ALA A 52 2.89 -15.44 29.75
N ALA A 53 2.08 -16.09 28.92
CA ALA A 53 2.37 -17.45 28.44
C ALA A 53 3.68 -17.53 27.65
N ALA A 54 4.01 -16.49 26.88
CA ALA A 54 5.27 -16.37 26.14
C ALA A 54 6.48 -15.97 27.02
N GLY A 55 6.28 -15.74 28.32
CA GLY A 55 7.33 -15.32 29.25
C GLY A 55 7.87 -13.92 29.00
N ILE A 56 7.16 -13.09 28.25
CA ILE A 56 7.56 -11.71 27.92
C ILE A 56 7.17 -10.78 29.07
N VAL A 57 5.97 -10.98 29.63
CA VAL A 57 5.44 -10.19 30.74
C VAL A 57 5.18 -11.11 31.92
N GLY A 58 5.69 -10.75 33.09
CA GLY A 58 5.39 -11.42 34.35
C GLY A 58 4.55 -10.55 35.28
N THR A 59 4.15 -11.11 36.40
CA THR A 59 3.46 -10.38 37.48
C THR A 59 4.24 -10.53 38.78
N ASP A 60 4.45 -9.41 39.47
CA ASP A 60 4.93 -9.35 40.85
C ASP A 60 3.77 -8.82 41.71
N GLY A 61 3.02 -9.74 42.33
CA GLY A 61 1.73 -9.43 42.94
C GLY A 61 0.73 -8.85 41.94
N ALA A 62 0.24 -7.63 42.20
CA ALA A 62 -0.71 -6.92 41.32
C ALA A 62 -0.03 -6.12 40.19
N ARG A 63 1.31 -6.02 40.18
CA ARG A 63 2.05 -5.18 39.23
C ARG A 63 2.68 -6.03 38.13
N ARG A 64 2.56 -5.59 36.89
CA ARG A 64 3.16 -6.28 35.74
C ARG A 64 4.64 -5.88 35.61
N ARG A 65 5.46 -6.78 35.10
CA ARG A 65 6.88 -6.54 34.75
C ARG A 65 7.16 -7.04 33.34
N LEU A 66 7.93 -6.28 32.58
CA LEU A 66 8.58 -6.77 31.37
C LEU A 66 9.81 -7.62 31.78
N ILE A 67 9.81 -8.89 31.39
CA ILE A 67 10.82 -9.89 31.77
C ILE A 67 11.96 -9.95 30.75
N ARG A 68 11.60 -9.92 29.46
CA ARG A 68 12.54 -9.90 28.33
C ARG A 68 11.97 -9.06 27.20
N HIS A 69 12.83 -8.64 26.28
CA HIS A 69 12.37 -8.04 25.03
C HIS A 69 11.78 -9.11 24.11
N PRO A 70 10.77 -8.75 23.29
CA PRO A 70 10.24 -9.63 22.27
C PRO A 70 11.29 -9.93 21.19
N VAL A 71 11.26 -11.15 20.66
CA VAL A 71 12.07 -11.62 19.54
C VAL A 71 11.19 -11.86 18.31
N PRO A 72 11.74 -11.95 17.09
CA PRO A 72 10.93 -12.11 15.87
C PRO A 72 9.92 -13.26 15.93
N GLU A 73 10.25 -14.36 16.61
CA GLU A 73 9.41 -15.56 16.76
C GLU A 73 8.18 -15.33 17.65
N ASP A 74 8.17 -14.28 18.48
CA ASP A 74 7.01 -13.94 19.32
C ASP A 74 5.88 -13.28 18.51
N TYR A 75 6.19 -12.71 17.33
CA TYR A 75 5.20 -11.99 16.52
C TYR A 75 4.35 -12.95 15.70
N PHE A 76 3.03 -12.72 15.68
CA PHE A 76 2.17 -13.39 14.72
C PHE A 76 2.55 -12.97 13.29
N PRO A 77 2.52 -13.89 12.30
CA PRO A 77 2.78 -13.55 10.91
C PRO A 77 1.85 -12.44 10.40
N GLY A 78 2.36 -11.55 9.54
CA GLY A 78 1.61 -10.39 9.04
C GLY A 78 0.23 -10.75 8.43
N LEU A 79 0.19 -11.84 7.65
CA LEU A 79 -1.04 -12.36 7.04
C LEU A 79 -2.13 -12.75 8.06
N GLU A 80 -1.75 -13.08 9.29
CA GLU A 80 -2.70 -13.44 10.36
C GLU A 80 -3.20 -12.21 11.14
N THR A 81 -2.52 -11.07 10.97
CA THR A 81 -2.86 -9.78 11.60
C THR A 81 -3.52 -8.79 10.62
N GLU A 82 -3.62 -9.17 9.34
CA GLU A 82 -4.19 -8.39 8.23
C GLU A 82 -5.70 -8.14 8.44
N THR A 83 -6.16 -6.90 8.28
CA THR A 83 -7.59 -6.55 8.32
C THR A 83 -8.29 -7.14 7.12
N VAL A 84 -9.62 -7.19 7.20
CA VAL A 84 -10.45 -7.43 6.00
C VAL A 84 -10.15 -6.42 4.90
N ALA A 85 -9.90 -5.15 5.21
CA ALA A 85 -9.61 -4.12 4.21
C ALA A 85 -8.27 -4.37 3.49
N GLU A 86 -7.19 -4.59 4.24
CA GLU A 86 -5.86 -4.92 3.70
C GLU A 86 -5.90 -6.24 2.92
N ALA A 87 -6.67 -7.24 3.39
CA ALA A 87 -6.83 -8.50 2.68
C ALA A 87 -7.59 -8.33 1.36
N VAL A 88 -8.64 -7.50 1.34
CA VAL A 88 -9.38 -7.16 0.11
C VAL A 88 -8.47 -6.40 -0.85
N GLU A 89 -7.71 -5.44 -0.35
CA GLU A 89 -6.72 -4.70 -1.13
C GLU A 89 -5.72 -5.63 -1.78
N ARG A 90 -4.93 -6.35 -1.00
CA ARG A 90 -3.89 -7.26 -1.50
C ARG A 90 -4.44 -8.24 -2.52
N LYS A 91 -5.63 -8.82 -2.28
CA LYS A 91 -6.25 -9.77 -3.22
C LYS A 91 -6.78 -9.08 -4.47
N PHE A 92 -7.34 -7.88 -4.35
CA PHE A 92 -7.75 -7.09 -5.51
C PHE A 92 -6.55 -6.69 -6.36
N MET A 93 -5.45 -6.27 -5.74
CA MET A 93 -4.19 -5.97 -6.42
C MET A 93 -3.67 -7.19 -7.19
N GLN A 94 -3.65 -8.37 -6.55
CA GLN A 94 -3.26 -9.62 -7.20
C GLN A 94 -4.19 -9.99 -8.37
N TRP A 95 -5.49 -9.80 -8.21
CA TRP A 95 -6.48 -10.06 -9.26
C TRP A 95 -6.31 -9.11 -10.44
N VAL A 96 -6.12 -7.81 -10.19
CA VAL A 96 -5.77 -6.84 -11.23
C VAL A 96 -4.48 -7.26 -11.93
N LEU A 97 -3.45 -7.68 -11.18
CA LEU A 97 -2.14 -8.09 -11.72
C LEU A 97 -2.17 -9.29 -12.66
N GLN A 98 -3.13 -10.19 -12.50
CA GLN A 98 -3.25 -11.38 -13.34
C GLN A 98 -3.83 -11.08 -14.73
N GLY A 99 -4.16 -9.82 -15.04
CA GLY A 99 -4.69 -9.41 -16.34
C GLY A 99 -6.21 -9.53 -16.46
N ASP A 100 -6.88 -9.80 -15.35
CA ASP A 100 -8.32 -10.01 -15.27
C ASP A 100 -9.11 -8.69 -15.18
N CYS A 101 -8.46 -7.53 -15.31
CA CYS A 101 -9.12 -6.22 -15.23
C CYS A 101 -8.78 -5.34 -16.44
N ARG A 102 -9.73 -5.22 -17.38
CA ARG A 102 -9.61 -4.37 -18.58
C ARG A 102 -10.49 -3.13 -18.47
N PRO A 103 -10.09 -2.01 -19.10
CA PRO A 103 -10.97 -0.85 -19.27
C PRO A 103 -12.31 -1.25 -19.89
N GLY A 104 -13.41 -0.75 -19.34
CA GLY A 104 -14.77 -1.13 -19.71
C GLY A 104 -15.24 -2.48 -19.15
N GLN A 105 -14.37 -3.26 -18.50
CA GLN A 105 -14.77 -4.53 -17.91
C GLN A 105 -15.70 -4.32 -16.72
N VAL A 106 -16.74 -5.14 -16.67
CA VAL A 106 -17.64 -5.21 -15.53
C VAL A 106 -16.96 -5.98 -14.39
N VAL A 107 -16.87 -5.34 -13.24
CA VAL A 107 -16.36 -5.91 -12.00
C VAL A 107 -17.55 -6.29 -11.12
N ASN A 108 -17.78 -7.60 -10.96
CA ASN A 108 -18.86 -8.14 -10.16
C ASN A 108 -18.45 -8.30 -8.69
N THR A 109 -19.09 -7.54 -7.79
CA THR A 109 -18.79 -7.57 -6.35
C THR A 109 -19.01 -8.92 -5.70
N ALA A 110 -20.02 -9.68 -6.13
CA ALA A 110 -20.32 -10.99 -5.57
C ALA A 110 -19.27 -12.03 -5.98
N GLU A 111 -18.81 -11.96 -7.22
CA GLU A 111 -17.75 -12.82 -7.73
C GLU A 111 -16.42 -12.56 -7.02
N LEU A 112 -16.02 -11.29 -6.91
CA LEU A 112 -14.81 -10.91 -6.17
C LEU A 112 -14.90 -11.31 -4.70
N ALA A 113 -16.06 -11.14 -4.06
CA ALA A 113 -16.23 -11.55 -2.66
C ALA A 113 -16.02 -13.06 -2.47
N ARG A 114 -16.53 -13.87 -3.39
CA ARG A 114 -16.29 -15.33 -3.40
C ARG A 114 -14.82 -15.66 -3.65
N LEU A 115 -14.20 -15.02 -4.65
CA LEU A 115 -12.78 -15.22 -4.98
C LEU A 115 -11.86 -14.83 -3.81
N PHE A 116 -12.18 -13.73 -3.13
CA PHE A 116 -11.38 -13.20 -2.03
C PHE A 116 -11.73 -13.83 -0.69
N GLY A 117 -12.82 -14.60 -0.60
CA GLY A 117 -13.29 -15.19 0.66
C GLY A 117 -13.68 -14.14 1.71
N VAL A 118 -14.24 -13.01 1.26
CA VAL A 118 -14.69 -11.91 2.14
C VAL A 118 -16.16 -11.58 1.89
N SER A 119 -16.75 -10.66 2.68
CA SER A 119 -18.13 -10.23 2.44
C SER A 119 -18.24 -9.31 1.22
N THR A 120 -19.39 -9.35 0.54
CA THR A 120 -19.73 -8.44 -0.55
C THR A 120 -19.69 -6.97 -0.13
N THR A 121 -20.07 -6.67 1.12
CA THR A 121 -19.95 -5.33 1.70
C THR A 121 -18.50 -4.85 1.74
N ALA A 122 -17.56 -5.69 2.18
CA ALA A 122 -16.15 -5.30 2.27
C ALA A 122 -15.55 -5.01 0.89
N VAL A 123 -15.88 -5.85 -0.11
CA VAL A 123 -15.49 -5.57 -1.50
C VAL A 123 -16.10 -4.26 -1.98
N ARG A 124 -17.40 -4.02 -1.73
CA ARG A 124 -18.07 -2.79 -2.16
C ARG A 124 -17.46 -1.54 -1.53
N GLU A 125 -17.17 -1.57 -0.23
CA GLU A 125 -16.51 -0.47 0.48
C GLU A 125 -15.15 -0.16 -0.14
N TYR A 126 -14.36 -1.21 -0.42
CA TYR A 126 -13.06 -1.07 -1.07
C TYR A 126 -13.19 -0.46 -2.48
N LEU A 127 -14.06 -0.99 -3.34
CA LEU A 127 -14.27 -0.47 -4.70
C LEU A 127 -14.79 0.98 -4.73
N THR A 128 -15.58 1.37 -3.72
CA THR A 128 -16.08 2.75 -3.59
C THR A 128 -14.95 3.75 -3.43
N ARG A 129 -13.84 3.38 -2.76
CA ARG A 129 -12.66 4.25 -2.63
C ARG A 129 -12.07 4.62 -3.98
N PHE A 130 -11.86 3.63 -4.86
CA PHE A 130 -11.32 3.87 -6.21
C PHE A 130 -12.28 4.62 -7.13
N SER A 131 -13.58 4.55 -6.84
CA SER A 131 -14.55 5.33 -7.59
C SER A 131 -14.45 6.83 -7.36
N GLN A 132 -13.98 7.26 -6.19
CA GLN A 132 -13.72 8.67 -5.92
C GLN A 132 -12.58 9.21 -6.78
N PHE A 133 -11.63 8.34 -7.14
CA PHE A 133 -10.51 8.65 -8.03
C PHE A 133 -10.81 8.34 -9.50
N GLY A 134 -12.05 7.97 -9.85
CA GLY A 134 -12.43 7.73 -11.25
C GLY A 134 -11.91 6.44 -11.87
N LEU A 135 -11.16 5.59 -11.13
CA LEU A 135 -10.66 4.29 -11.60
C LEU A 135 -11.77 3.24 -11.74
N LEU A 136 -12.81 3.34 -10.90
CA LEU A 136 -14.01 2.51 -10.97
C LEU A 136 -15.24 3.41 -11.12
N LYS A 137 -16.22 2.99 -11.90
CA LYS A 137 -17.52 3.66 -12.01
C LYS A 137 -18.63 2.73 -11.57
N ARG A 138 -19.54 3.22 -10.73
CA ARG A 138 -20.68 2.45 -10.26
C ARG A 138 -21.75 2.36 -11.36
N ARG A 139 -22.32 1.18 -11.58
CA ARG A 139 -23.53 0.96 -12.40
C ARG A 139 -24.76 0.90 -11.51
N GLU A 140 -25.92 1.21 -12.09
CA GLU A 140 -27.23 1.18 -11.44
C GLU A 140 -27.57 -0.20 -10.83
N ASN A 141 -27.12 -1.29 -11.46
CA ASN A 141 -27.42 -2.68 -11.03
C ASN A 141 -26.34 -3.32 -10.13
N SER A 142 -25.69 -2.56 -9.25
CA SER A 142 -24.68 -3.07 -8.28
C SER A 142 -23.38 -3.66 -8.87
N GLY A 143 -23.13 -3.45 -10.16
CA GLY A 143 -21.84 -3.73 -10.80
C GLY A 143 -20.94 -2.51 -10.80
N TRP A 144 -19.63 -2.72 -10.91
CA TRP A 144 -18.66 -1.66 -11.18
C TRP A 144 -18.13 -1.81 -12.60
N ILE A 145 -17.65 -0.73 -13.19
CA ILE A 145 -16.91 -0.75 -14.45
C ILE A 145 -15.52 -0.22 -14.14
N PHE A 146 -14.50 -0.95 -14.57
CA PHE A 146 -13.14 -0.44 -14.52
C PHE A 146 -12.95 0.59 -15.62
N ALA A 147 -12.74 1.86 -15.24
CA ALA A 147 -12.61 2.96 -16.19
C ALA A 147 -11.24 2.96 -16.88
N GLY A 148 -10.23 2.32 -16.28
CA GLY A 148 -8.87 2.32 -16.78
C GLY A 148 -8.09 3.57 -16.39
N VAL A 149 -6.81 3.58 -16.75
CA VAL A 149 -5.88 4.71 -16.56
C VAL A 149 -5.82 5.48 -17.89
N THR A 150 -6.41 6.67 -17.94
CA THR A 150 -6.33 7.57 -19.12
C THR A 150 -5.03 8.40 -19.07
N PRO A 151 -4.60 9.01 -20.20
CA PRO A 151 -3.45 9.92 -20.19
C PRO A 151 -3.63 11.12 -19.25
N ASP A 152 -4.82 11.72 -19.21
CA ASP A 152 -5.15 12.84 -18.31
C ASP A 152 -5.04 12.39 -16.83
N PHE A 153 -5.66 11.25 -16.50
CA PHE A 153 -5.58 10.68 -15.16
C PHE A 153 -4.13 10.35 -14.77
N ALA A 154 -3.34 9.81 -15.71
CA ALA A 154 -1.92 9.56 -15.50
C ALA A 154 -1.11 10.86 -15.30
N ALA A 155 -1.49 11.97 -15.92
CA ALA A 155 -0.84 13.25 -15.67
C ALA A 155 -1.18 13.78 -14.27
N GLU A 156 -2.47 13.82 -13.93
CA GLU A 156 -3.00 14.30 -12.65
C GLU A 156 -2.42 13.53 -11.46
N ILE A 157 -2.39 12.19 -11.53
CA ILE A 157 -1.87 11.38 -10.43
C ILE A 157 -0.36 11.57 -10.23
N TYR A 158 0.41 11.79 -11.30
CA TYR A 158 1.86 11.96 -11.19
C TYR A 158 2.24 13.29 -10.54
N GLU A 159 1.44 14.34 -10.73
CA GLU A 159 1.63 15.60 -10.01
C GLU A 159 1.51 15.41 -8.50
N ILE A 160 0.43 14.74 -8.05
CA ILE A 160 0.22 14.47 -6.62
C ILE A 160 1.26 13.50 -6.08
N ARG A 161 1.60 12.46 -6.84
CA ARG A 161 2.62 11.48 -6.46
C ARG A 161 3.96 12.16 -6.23
N GLU A 162 4.40 13.04 -7.12
CA GLU A 162 5.67 13.76 -6.95
C GLU A 162 5.70 14.58 -5.65
N MET A 163 4.61 15.31 -5.37
CA MET A 163 4.50 16.06 -4.12
C MET A 163 4.62 15.17 -2.89
N PHE A 164 4.00 13.99 -2.92
CA PHE A 164 3.98 13.06 -1.79
C PHE A 164 5.32 12.35 -1.62
N GLU A 165 5.92 11.83 -2.69
CA GLU A 165 7.23 11.17 -2.65
C GLU A 165 8.31 12.12 -2.11
N LEU A 166 8.37 13.36 -2.59
CA LEU A 166 9.34 14.35 -2.11
C LEU A 166 9.10 14.73 -0.65
N ARG A 167 7.83 14.87 -0.24
CA ARG A 167 7.49 15.17 1.16
C ARG A 167 7.88 14.00 2.08
N SER A 168 7.60 12.78 1.66
CA SER A 168 7.94 11.55 2.37
C SER A 168 9.45 11.38 2.48
N ALA A 169 10.20 11.61 1.41
CA ALA A 169 11.67 11.56 1.39
C ALA A 169 12.30 12.55 2.38
N ARG A 170 11.79 13.79 2.43
CA ARG A 170 12.24 14.79 3.39
C ARG A 170 12.03 14.32 4.84
N ARG A 171 10.89 13.70 5.13
CA ARG A 171 10.63 13.12 6.46
C ARG A 171 11.50 11.91 6.75
N PHE A 172 11.74 11.07 5.75
CA PHE A 172 12.57 9.88 5.87
C PHE A 172 13.99 10.24 6.32
N VAL A 173 14.59 11.28 5.73
CA VAL A 173 15.96 11.69 6.11
C VAL A 173 16.06 12.41 7.46
N GLU A 174 14.93 12.89 8.00
CA GLU A 174 14.84 13.44 9.35
C GLU A 174 14.81 12.35 10.44
N LEU A 175 14.61 11.08 10.06
CA LEU A 175 14.62 9.96 11.01
C LEU A 175 15.97 9.85 11.73
N ALA A 176 15.89 9.45 13.00
CA ALA A 176 17.06 9.17 13.82
C ALA A 176 17.97 8.12 13.13
N PRO A 177 19.31 8.22 13.23
CA PRO A 177 20.22 7.31 12.55
C PRO A 177 20.04 5.83 12.91
N ASP A 178 19.52 5.54 14.11
CA ASP A 178 19.21 4.21 14.63
C ASP A 178 17.78 3.74 14.31
N SER A 179 17.01 4.53 13.56
CA SER A 179 15.68 4.12 13.10
C SER A 179 15.77 2.81 12.30
N PRO A 180 14.90 1.82 12.58
CA PRO A 180 14.86 0.56 11.85
C PRO A 180 14.62 0.75 10.35
N ALA A 181 14.04 1.88 9.94
CA ALA A 181 13.83 2.22 8.54
C ALA A 181 15.14 2.30 7.74
N TRP A 182 16.25 2.74 8.35
CA TRP A 182 17.56 2.76 7.69
C TRP A 182 18.13 1.36 7.47
N ALA A 183 17.88 0.43 8.39
CA ALA A 183 18.27 -0.97 8.24
C ALA A 183 17.46 -1.66 7.13
N GLU A 184 16.15 -1.37 7.06
CA GLU A 184 15.28 -1.87 5.98
C GLU A 184 15.69 -1.27 4.62
N LEU A 185 16.01 0.04 4.55
CA LEU A 185 16.51 0.66 3.33
C LEU A 185 17.79 -0.03 2.83
N ALA A 186 18.72 -0.36 3.74
CA ALA A 186 19.93 -1.08 3.39
C ALA A 186 19.68 -2.53 2.94
N ALA A 187 18.63 -3.18 3.46
CA ALA A 187 18.21 -4.49 2.97
C ALA A 187 17.63 -4.40 1.56
N ILE A 188 16.73 -3.43 1.33
CA ILE A 188 16.15 -3.13 0.02
C ILE A 188 17.23 -2.78 -1.00
N GLU A 189 18.24 -1.98 -0.64
CA GLU A 189 19.39 -1.64 -1.49
C GLU A 189 20.17 -2.88 -1.95
N ARG A 190 20.45 -3.82 -1.03
CA ARG A 190 21.10 -5.09 -1.38
C ARG A 190 20.25 -5.92 -2.34
N GLU A 191 18.95 -6.00 -2.11
CA GLU A 191 18.02 -6.69 -3.01
C GLU A 191 17.98 -6.05 -4.40
N HIS A 192 18.09 -4.72 -4.50
CA HIS A 192 18.18 -4.01 -5.79
C HIS A 192 19.46 -4.41 -6.56
N HIS A 193 20.60 -4.48 -5.88
CA HIS A 193 21.85 -4.93 -6.51
C HIS A 193 21.77 -6.36 -7.01
N VAL A 194 21.23 -7.29 -6.20
CA VAL A 194 21.04 -8.69 -6.58
C VAL A 194 20.10 -8.79 -7.78
N LEU A 195 18.95 -8.12 -7.72
CA LEU A 195 17.97 -8.16 -8.80
C LEU A 195 18.51 -7.52 -10.09
N LEU A 196 19.31 -6.46 -9.99
CA LEU A 196 19.94 -5.84 -11.16
C LEU A 196 20.93 -6.78 -11.86
N ALA A 197 21.68 -7.57 -11.08
CA ALA A 197 22.60 -8.58 -11.62
C ALA A 197 21.86 -9.76 -12.26
N GLU A 198 20.68 -10.12 -11.72
CA GLU A 198 19.89 -11.28 -12.14
C GLU A 198 18.64 -10.90 -12.97
N ILE A 199 18.58 -9.66 -13.47
CA ILE A 199 17.38 -9.10 -14.10
C ILE A 199 16.91 -9.95 -15.30
N ASP A 200 17.84 -10.61 -15.98
CA ASP A 200 17.56 -11.48 -17.12
C ASP A 200 16.64 -12.65 -16.78
N ALA A 201 16.74 -13.19 -15.56
CA ALA A 201 15.94 -14.31 -15.09
C ALA A 201 14.79 -13.86 -14.17
N ARG A 202 14.98 -12.74 -13.44
CA ARG A 202 14.13 -12.36 -12.30
C ARG A 202 13.42 -11.03 -12.46
N TYR A 203 13.37 -10.43 -13.66
CA TYR A 203 12.76 -9.11 -13.88
C TYR A 203 11.34 -8.92 -13.30
N ARG A 204 10.56 -9.99 -13.12
CA ARG A 204 9.22 -9.97 -12.50
C ARG A 204 9.22 -9.69 -11.00
N ASP A 205 10.35 -9.89 -10.33
CA ASP A 205 10.52 -9.60 -8.90
C ASP A 205 10.58 -8.08 -8.63
N PHE A 206 10.76 -7.26 -9.67
CA PHE A 206 10.92 -5.81 -9.56
C PHE A 206 9.71 -5.14 -8.91
N SER A 207 8.48 -5.50 -9.31
CA SER A 207 7.27 -4.84 -8.83
C SER A 207 7.12 -4.89 -7.31
N ARG A 208 7.45 -6.04 -6.71
CA ARG A 208 7.46 -6.21 -5.25
C ARG A 208 8.53 -5.35 -4.58
N LEU A 209 9.69 -5.23 -5.22
CA LEU A 209 10.81 -4.48 -4.67
C LEU A 209 10.59 -2.95 -4.78
N ASP A 210 9.99 -2.50 -5.89
CA ASP A 210 9.50 -1.14 -6.11
C ASP A 210 8.47 -0.73 -5.05
N GLU A 211 7.44 -1.55 -4.84
CA GLU A 211 6.42 -1.33 -3.82
C GLU A 211 7.06 -1.19 -2.42
N ARG A 212 7.99 -2.09 -2.07
CA ARG A 212 8.67 -2.05 -0.77
C ARG A 212 9.48 -0.77 -0.56
N LEU A 213 10.22 -0.33 -1.57
CA LEU A 213 11.02 0.90 -1.48
C LEU A 213 10.11 2.12 -1.26
N HIS A 214 9.11 2.31 -2.12
CA HIS A 214 8.23 3.46 -2.03
C HIS A 214 7.40 3.44 -0.75
N ARG A 215 6.86 2.29 -0.34
CA ARG A 215 6.10 2.17 0.92
C ARG A 215 6.97 2.55 2.12
N LEU A 216 8.20 2.04 2.20
CA LEU A 216 9.13 2.38 3.28
C LEU A 216 9.35 3.90 3.40
N ILE A 217 9.50 4.59 2.27
CA ILE A 217 9.70 6.04 2.24
C ILE A 217 8.42 6.77 2.65
N HIS A 218 7.25 6.37 2.12
CA HIS A 218 5.95 6.97 2.43
C HIS A 218 5.55 6.79 3.90
N ASP A 219 5.88 5.66 4.52
CA ASP A 219 5.58 5.40 5.93
C ASP A 219 6.26 6.40 6.86
N ALA A 220 7.41 6.97 6.46
CA ALA A 220 8.09 8.02 7.22
C ALA A 220 7.34 9.36 7.20
N SER A 221 6.38 9.57 6.30
CA SER A 221 5.66 10.84 6.19
C SER A 221 4.82 11.18 7.42
N CYS A 222 4.40 10.16 8.19
CA CYS A 222 3.43 10.26 9.28
C CYS A 222 2.16 11.06 8.92
N ASN A 223 1.80 11.09 7.62
CA ASN A 223 0.67 11.86 7.12
C ASN A 223 -0.42 10.91 6.61
N ARG A 224 -1.59 10.94 7.28
CA ARG A 224 -2.73 10.07 6.94
C ARG A 224 -3.14 10.15 5.46
N PHE A 225 -3.12 11.35 4.87
CA PHE A 225 -3.54 11.55 3.48
C PHE A 225 -2.53 10.98 2.48
N ILE A 226 -1.24 11.02 2.80
CA ILE A 226 -0.18 10.42 1.97
C ILE A 226 -0.32 8.90 1.99
N ARG A 227 -0.54 8.32 3.18
CA ARG A 227 -0.76 6.87 3.32
C ARG A 227 -2.00 6.41 2.57
N ASP A 228 -3.14 7.06 2.77
CA ASP A 228 -4.41 6.65 2.15
C ASP A 228 -4.37 6.79 0.61
N PHE A 229 -3.55 7.69 0.08
CA PHE A 229 -3.36 7.86 -1.36
C PHE A 229 -2.42 6.82 -1.97
N TYR A 230 -1.56 6.19 -1.17
CA TYR A 230 -0.60 5.20 -1.65
C TYR A 230 -1.29 4.00 -2.29
N ASP A 231 -2.44 3.56 -1.77
CA ASP A 231 -3.22 2.44 -2.32
C ASP A 231 -3.63 2.72 -3.79
N VAL A 232 -3.98 3.97 -4.10
CA VAL A 232 -4.34 4.42 -5.46
C VAL A 232 -3.11 4.42 -6.37
N ILE A 233 -1.99 4.96 -5.89
CA ILE A 233 -0.71 4.94 -6.60
C ILE A 233 -0.31 3.50 -6.94
N SER A 234 -0.41 2.60 -5.96
CA SER A 234 -0.04 1.19 -6.08
C SER A 234 -0.82 0.52 -7.22
N ILE A 235 -2.13 0.73 -7.35
CA ILE A 235 -2.93 0.16 -8.46
C ILE A 235 -2.37 0.57 -9.81
N ILE A 236 -2.05 1.85 -9.98
CA ILE A 236 -1.64 2.43 -11.27
C ILE A 236 -0.29 1.87 -11.70
N PHE A 237 0.60 1.62 -10.74
CA PHE A 237 1.87 0.98 -11.00
C PHE A 237 1.78 -0.48 -11.35
N HIS A 238 0.96 -1.23 -10.61
CA HIS A 238 0.68 -2.61 -10.94
C HIS A 238 -0.05 -2.73 -12.30
N TYR A 239 -0.79 -1.70 -12.70
CA TYR A 239 -1.41 -1.57 -14.01
C TYR A 239 -0.35 -1.32 -15.12
N HIS A 240 0.68 -0.52 -14.87
CA HIS A 240 1.75 -0.23 -15.83
C HIS A 240 2.45 -1.50 -16.41
N TYR A 241 2.58 -2.56 -15.60
CA TYR A 241 3.33 -3.77 -15.96
C TYR A 241 2.62 -4.77 -16.88
N GLN A 242 1.32 -4.59 -17.13
CA GLN A 242 0.54 -5.66 -17.75
C GLN A 242 0.40 -5.55 -19.27
N TRP A 243 0.55 -4.36 -19.86
CA TRP A 243 0.13 -4.12 -21.25
C TRP A 243 1.24 -4.06 -22.28
N ASP A 244 2.39 -3.48 -21.96
CA ASP A 244 3.56 -3.55 -22.83
C ASP A 244 4.67 -4.32 -22.14
N LYS A 245 4.75 -5.62 -22.48
CA LYS A 245 5.77 -6.55 -21.97
C LYS A 245 7.01 -6.62 -22.86
N SER A 246 7.01 -5.89 -23.99
CA SER A 246 8.05 -6.04 -25.01
C SER A 246 9.41 -5.51 -24.55
N ASP A 247 9.41 -4.46 -23.73
CA ASP A 247 10.60 -3.83 -23.16
C ASP A 247 10.64 -3.89 -21.62
N GLU A 248 9.73 -4.62 -20.97
CA GLU A 248 9.54 -4.68 -19.50
C GLU A 248 10.86 -4.89 -18.75
N LYS A 249 11.68 -5.82 -19.25
CA LYS A 249 12.99 -6.13 -18.67
C LYS A 249 13.96 -4.94 -18.69
N GLU A 250 14.04 -4.23 -19.81
CA GLU A 250 14.94 -3.07 -19.92
C GLU A 250 14.40 -1.89 -19.11
N ARG A 251 13.08 -1.67 -19.10
CA ARG A 251 12.45 -0.66 -18.24
C ARG A 251 12.73 -0.91 -16.77
N ASN A 252 12.63 -2.16 -16.31
CA ASN A 252 12.96 -2.54 -14.93
C ASN A 252 14.44 -2.36 -14.62
N ARG A 253 15.32 -2.63 -15.59
CA ARG A 253 16.76 -2.37 -15.46
C ARG A 253 17.06 -0.88 -15.26
N VAL A 254 16.39 -0.01 -16.01
CA VAL A 254 16.50 1.45 -15.85
C VAL A 254 15.96 1.88 -14.48
N ALA A 255 14.75 1.46 -14.11
CA ALA A 255 14.13 1.82 -12.84
C ALA A 255 14.97 1.36 -11.62
N LEU A 256 15.55 0.16 -11.66
CA LEU A 256 16.47 -0.32 -10.60
C LEU A 256 17.68 0.59 -10.42
N ARG A 257 18.27 1.10 -11.50
CA ARG A 257 19.41 2.04 -11.42
C ARG A 257 18.97 3.37 -10.82
N GLU A 258 17.84 3.90 -11.27
CA GLU A 258 17.26 5.14 -10.72
C GLU A 258 16.93 4.99 -9.22
N HIS A 259 16.44 3.83 -8.79
CA HIS A 259 16.22 3.53 -7.37
C HIS A 259 17.53 3.53 -6.58
N LEU A 260 18.60 2.93 -7.11
CA LEU A 260 19.91 2.93 -6.45
C LEU A 260 20.46 4.35 -6.32
N ASP A 261 20.32 5.18 -7.36
CA ASP A 261 20.69 6.60 -7.29
C ASP A 261 19.88 7.36 -6.24
N TYR A 262 18.57 7.08 -6.15
CA TYR A 262 17.68 7.69 -5.17
C TYR A 262 17.99 7.22 -3.73
N ILE A 263 18.26 5.93 -3.53
CA ILE A 263 18.70 5.37 -2.24
C ILE A 263 20.01 6.03 -1.81
N ALA A 264 20.98 6.18 -2.72
CA ALA A 264 22.23 6.88 -2.44
C ALA A 264 21.99 8.33 -2.01
N ALA A 265 21.07 9.04 -2.66
CA ALA A 265 20.68 10.39 -2.29
C ALA A 265 20.00 10.46 -0.91
N LEU A 266 19.13 9.50 -0.56
CA LEU A 266 18.52 9.42 0.76
C LEU A 266 19.59 9.21 1.84
N ARG A 267 20.57 8.32 1.60
CA ARG A 267 21.68 8.05 2.53
C ARG A 267 22.59 9.25 2.73
N SER A 268 22.82 10.05 1.69
CA SER A 268 23.63 11.28 1.80
C SER A 268 22.91 12.39 2.57
N ARG A 269 21.58 12.28 2.72
CA ARG A 269 20.69 13.30 3.30
C ARG A 269 20.75 14.65 2.59
N ASP A 270 21.27 14.68 1.36
CA ASP A 270 21.31 15.89 0.53
C ASP A 270 19.95 16.09 -0.14
N LEU A 271 19.17 17.04 0.38
CA LEU A 271 17.84 17.35 -0.12
C LEU A 271 17.81 17.73 -1.61
N ARG A 272 18.90 18.26 -2.17
CA ARG A 272 18.96 18.59 -3.61
C ARG A 272 19.14 17.34 -4.44
N GLN A 273 20.01 16.42 -4.02
CA GLN A 273 20.19 15.14 -4.71
C GLN A 273 18.92 14.29 -4.63
N ILE A 274 18.25 14.29 -3.47
CA ILE A 274 16.96 13.61 -3.27
C ILE A 274 15.91 14.15 -4.23
N ASP A 275 15.78 15.48 -4.33
CA ASP A 275 14.82 16.10 -5.25
C ASP A 275 15.12 15.74 -6.71
N GLN A 276 16.38 15.83 -7.13
CA GLN A 276 16.79 15.52 -8.50
C GLN A 276 16.56 14.06 -8.88
N THR A 277 17.02 13.12 -8.05
CA THR A 277 16.91 11.67 -8.30
C THR A 277 15.46 11.19 -8.25
N CYS A 278 14.68 11.66 -7.26
CA CYS A 278 13.25 11.36 -7.17
C CYS A 278 12.49 11.87 -8.40
N ARG A 279 12.71 13.13 -8.82
CA ARG A 279 12.03 13.69 -10.00
C ARG A 279 12.46 13.01 -11.29
N ALA A 280 13.72 12.61 -11.41
CA ALA A 280 14.20 11.86 -12.57
C ALA A 280 13.46 10.52 -12.68
N HIS A 281 13.43 9.74 -11.61
CA HIS A 281 12.70 8.47 -11.54
C HIS A 281 11.22 8.64 -11.88
N LEU A 282 10.53 9.60 -11.25
CA LEU A 282 9.11 9.84 -11.49
C LEU A 282 8.82 10.29 -12.93
N ARG A 283 9.73 11.05 -13.56
CA ARG A 283 9.59 11.42 -14.97
C ARG A 283 9.70 10.22 -15.89
N THR A 284 10.67 9.33 -15.64
CA THR A 284 10.84 8.07 -16.38
C THR A 284 9.62 7.18 -16.20
N ALA A 285 9.14 7.00 -14.98
CA ALA A 285 7.95 6.21 -14.66
C ALA A 285 6.69 6.78 -15.35
N ARG A 286 6.52 8.11 -15.36
CA ARG A 286 5.40 8.79 -16.06
C ARG A 286 5.41 8.53 -17.55
N ALA A 287 6.55 8.75 -18.20
CA ALA A 287 6.70 8.52 -19.64
C ALA A 287 6.40 7.06 -20.01
N THR A 288 6.84 6.15 -19.15
CA THR A 288 6.67 4.71 -19.28
C THR A 288 5.21 4.28 -19.11
N LEU A 289 4.48 4.85 -18.15
CA LEU A 289 3.02 4.66 -18.04
C LEU A 289 2.27 5.18 -19.28
N LEU A 290 2.59 6.39 -19.74
CA LEU A 290 1.93 6.98 -20.91
C LEU A 290 2.16 6.15 -22.18
N ARG A 291 3.37 5.62 -22.39
CA ARG A 291 3.65 4.68 -23.49
C ARG A 291 2.82 3.40 -23.38
N SER A 292 2.73 2.81 -22.19
CA SER A 292 1.91 1.60 -21.97
C SER A 292 0.43 1.85 -22.24
N ILE A 293 -0.09 3.05 -21.96
CA ILE A 293 -1.49 3.42 -22.27
C ILE A 293 -1.67 3.53 -23.79
N ALA A 294 -0.70 4.10 -24.50
CA ALA A 294 -0.77 4.27 -25.95
C ALA A 294 -0.67 2.95 -26.75
N VAL A 295 0.11 1.98 -26.25
CA VAL A 295 0.37 0.70 -26.93
C VAL A 295 -0.60 -0.41 -26.49
N GLY A 296 -1.19 -0.30 -25.29
CA GLY A 296 -2.22 -1.22 -24.83
C GLY A 296 -3.54 -1.12 -25.62
N PRO A 297 -4.55 -1.98 -25.35
CA PRO A 297 -5.90 -1.90 -25.91
C PRO A 297 -6.64 -0.59 -25.57
N LEU A 298 -5.97 0.31 -24.85
CA LEU A 298 -6.35 1.67 -24.50
C LEU A 298 -6.02 2.70 -25.59
N GLY A 299 -5.16 2.40 -26.58
CA GLY A 299 -4.73 3.32 -27.64
C GLY A 299 -5.84 3.79 -28.60
N GLY A 300 -7.10 3.44 -28.34
CA GLY A 300 -8.28 3.89 -29.09
C GLY A 300 -9.56 4.03 -28.27
N ALA A 301 -9.50 3.96 -26.93
CA ALA A 301 -10.70 4.21 -26.12
C ALA A 301 -11.00 5.73 -26.13
N PRO A 302 -12.22 6.17 -26.51
CA PRO A 302 -12.54 7.58 -26.54
C PRO A 302 -12.37 8.17 -25.13
N ALA A 303 -11.82 9.38 -25.07
CA ALA A 303 -11.89 10.21 -23.87
C ALA A 303 -13.36 10.27 -23.44
N TRP A 304 -13.68 9.71 -22.28
CA TRP A 304 -15.06 9.72 -21.79
C TRP A 304 -15.45 11.18 -21.53
N PRO A 305 -16.66 11.64 -21.93
CA PRO A 305 -17.07 13.02 -21.75
C PRO A 305 -16.88 13.44 -20.29
N ARG A 306 -16.27 14.61 -20.08
CA ARG A 306 -16.18 15.21 -18.74
C ARG A 306 -17.62 15.43 -18.25
N GLY A 307 -17.84 15.25 -16.95
CA GLY A 307 -19.16 15.38 -16.33
C GLY A 307 -19.72 16.79 -16.46
N SER A 308 -20.41 17.03 -17.57
CA SER A 308 -21.38 18.11 -17.82
C SER A 308 -22.35 17.74 -18.95
N ASP A 309 -21.98 16.77 -19.80
CA ASP A 309 -22.74 16.49 -21.03
C ASP A 309 -23.77 15.35 -20.87
N ALA A 310 -23.94 14.81 -19.66
CA ALA A 310 -24.87 13.71 -19.38
C ALA A 310 -26.27 14.16 -18.93
N GLU A 311 -26.56 15.46 -18.85
CA GLU A 311 -27.86 15.99 -18.39
C GLU A 311 -28.72 16.67 -19.48
N ALA A 312 -28.34 16.62 -20.75
CA ALA A 312 -29.20 17.12 -21.84
C ALA A 312 -30.07 16.00 -22.43
N GLY A 313 -30.90 15.38 -21.60
CA GLY A 313 -32.00 14.53 -22.07
C GLY A 313 -33.20 15.40 -22.42
N GLU A 314 -33.46 15.57 -23.73
CA GLU A 314 -34.61 16.30 -24.28
C GLU A 314 -35.94 15.94 -23.58
N VAL A 315 -36.52 16.92 -22.89
CA VAL A 315 -37.93 16.90 -22.49
C VAL A 315 -38.76 17.17 -23.75
N ARG A 316 -39.29 16.11 -24.38
CA ARG A 316 -40.37 16.26 -25.37
C ARG A 316 -41.67 16.64 -24.64
N PRO A 317 -42.39 17.70 -25.08
CA PRO A 317 -43.67 18.03 -24.48
C PRO A 317 -44.75 17.02 -24.94
N PRO A 318 -45.80 16.78 -24.13
CA PRO A 318 -46.89 15.91 -24.52
C PRO A 318 -47.72 16.54 -25.64
N ALA A 319 -47.94 15.79 -26.73
CA ALA A 319 -48.97 16.10 -27.70
C ALA A 319 -50.35 15.79 -27.09
N GLY A 320 -51.28 16.73 -27.26
CA GLY A 320 -52.66 16.65 -26.75
C GLY A 320 -53.58 15.75 -27.55
#